data_AF-L9ZPI2-F1
#
_entry.id   AF-L9ZPI2-F1
#
_cell.length_a   1.000
_cell.length_b   1.000
_cell.length_c   1.000
_cell.angle_alpha   90.00
_cell.angle_beta   90.00
_cell.angle_gamma   90.00
#
_symmetry.space_group_name_H-M   'P 1'
#
loop_
_entity.id
_entity.type
_entity.pdbx_description
1 polymer ?
#
loop_
_entity_poly.entity_id
_entity_poly.type
_entity_poly.pdbx_seq_one_letter_code
_entity_poly.pdbx_strand_id
1 'polypeptide(L)' 'MSSDADVDPSEYDALEDADVTLRVNDHGLHIADDEATGVSSQGQTPEEALENLAAAVASYEEATADDPGDDWL' A
#
# COMPACT_ATOMS: atom_id res chain seq x y z
N MET A 1 -6.12 13.83 -8.84
CA MET A 1 -6.91 12.61 -8.56
C MET A 1 -7.32 12.75 -7.11
N SER A 2 -8.61 12.83 -6.78
CA SER A 2 -9.07 13.02 -5.40
C SER A 2 -9.64 11.68 -4.96
N SER A 3 -8.92 10.95 -4.11
CA SER A 3 -9.52 9.83 -3.36
C SER A 3 -10.59 10.42 -2.46
N ASP A 4 -11.75 9.78 -2.40
CA ASP A 4 -12.93 10.19 -1.64
C ASP A 4 -12.78 9.88 -0.13
N ALA A 5 -11.54 9.99 0.37
CA ALA A 5 -11.14 9.86 1.76
C ALA A 5 -10.24 11.05 2.05
N ASP A 6 -10.49 11.77 3.15
CA ASP A 6 -9.71 12.93 3.63
C ASP A 6 -8.28 12.56 4.07
N VAL A 7 -7.70 11.48 3.51
CA VAL A 7 -6.41 10.92 3.88
C VAL A 7 -5.50 10.88 2.67
N ASP A 8 -4.31 11.45 2.82
CA ASP A 8 -3.30 11.54 1.79
C ASP A 8 -2.26 10.43 2.00
N PRO A 9 -2.12 9.46 1.06
CA PRO A 9 -1.12 8.40 1.15
C PRO A 9 0.31 8.93 1.30
N SER A 10 0.60 10.12 0.78
CA SER A 10 1.94 10.71 0.86
C SER A 10 2.36 11.15 2.26
N GLU A 11 1.46 11.10 3.25
CA GLU A 11 1.82 11.29 4.67
C GLU A 11 2.60 10.11 5.26
N TYR A 12 2.66 8.98 4.56
CA TYR A 12 3.42 7.80 4.96
C TYR A 12 4.69 7.69 4.12
N ASP A 13 5.86 7.68 4.76
CA ASP A 13 7.17 7.67 4.07
C ASP A 13 7.29 6.54 3.02
N ALA A 14 6.76 5.35 3.31
CA ALA A 14 6.78 4.21 2.38
C ALA A 14 5.84 4.36 1.17
N LEU A 15 4.97 5.37 1.17
CA LEU A 15 3.96 5.63 0.14
C LEU A 15 4.11 7.02 -0.51
N GLU A 16 5.16 7.79 -0.18
CA GLU A 16 5.38 9.16 -0.68
C GLU A 16 5.27 9.24 -2.22
N ASP A 17 5.81 8.24 -2.91
CA ASP A 17 5.83 8.11 -4.37
C ASP A 17 4.95 6.95 -4.90
N ALA A 18 4.16 6.31 -4.04
CA ALA A 18 3.35 5.14 -4.43
C ALA A 18 2.08 5.54 -5.21
N ASP A 19 1.71 4.72 -6.19
CA ASP A 19 0.46 4.89 -6.93
C ASP A 19 -0.66 4.15 -6.20
N VAL A 20 -1.25 4.82 -5.20
CA VAL A 20 -2.22 4.22 -4.29
C VAL A 20 -3.65 4.48 -4.73
N THR A 21 -4.44 3.42 -4.84
CA THR A 21 -5.89 3.50 -5.02
C THR A 21 -6.62 3.05 -3.76
N LEU A 22 -7.69 3.77 -3.40
CA LEU A 22 -8.55 3.45 -2.25
C LEU A 22 -9.94 3.03 -2.74
N ARG A 23 -10.45 1.92 -2.23
CA ARG A 23 -11.80 1.42 -2.51
C ARG A 23 -12.44 0.83 -1.26
N VAL A 24 -13.77 0.76 -1.25
CA VAL A 24 -14.54 0.09 -0.19
C VAL A 24 -15.18 -1.16 -0.76
N ASN A 25 -15.07 -2.28 -0.06
CA ASN A 25 -15.70 -3.53 -0.48
C ASN A 25 -17.15 -3.65 0.01
N ASP A 26 -17.84 -4.71 -0.42
CA ASP A 26 -19.25 -4.98 -0.06
C ASP A 26 -19.47 -5.18 1.46
N HIS A 27 -18.40 -5.39 2.22
CA HIS A 27 -18.42 -5.55 3.67
C HIS A 27 -18.09 -4.26 4.43
N GLY A 28 -17.86 -3.15 3.73
CA GLY A 28 -17.54 -1.85 4.31
C GLY A 28 -16.07 -1.70 4.76
N LEU A 29 -15.18 -2.61 4.36
CA LEU A 29 -13.75 -2.46 4.61
C LEU A 29 -13.11 -1.56 3.56
N HIS A 30 -12.24 -0.67 4.03
CA HIS A 30 -11.37 0.14 3.18
C HIS A 30 -10.20 -0.73 2.73
N ILE A 31 -9.91 -0.68 1.43
CA ILE A 31 -8.82 -1.39 0.79
C ILE A 31 -7.95 -0.33 0.12
N ALA A 32 -6.65 -0.37 0.43
CA ALA A 32 -5.61 0.43 -0.20
C ALA A 32 -4.76 -0.51 -1.06
N ASP A 33 -4.66 -0.21 -2.35
CA ASP A 33 -3.91 -0.98 -3.33
C ASP A 33 -2.76 -0.10 -3.85
N ASP A 34 -1.52 -0.56 -3.76
CA ASP A 34 -0.36 0.05 -4.44
C ASP A 34 -0.20 -0.60 -5.83
N GLU A 35 -0.53 0.15 -6.88
CA GLU A 35 -0.51 -0.33 -8.26
C GLU A 35 0.91 -0.62 -8.77
N ALA A 36 1.94 -0.02 -8.15
CA ALA A 36 3.32 -0.19 -8.58
C ALA A 36 3.91 -1.52 -8.10
N THR A 37 3.71 -1.86 -6.82
CA THR A 37 4.21 -3.11 -6.22
C THR A 37 3.20 -4.26 -6.31
N GLY A 38 1.91 -3.95 -6.49
CA GLY A 38 0.81 -4.90 -6.37
C GLY A 38 0.49 -5.30 -4.93
N VAL A 39 1.07 -4.61 -3.94
CA VAL A 39 0.78 -4.82 -2.52
C VAL A 39 -0.58 -4.19 -2.20
N SER A 40 -1.40 -4.93 -1.47
CA SER A 40 -2.71 -4.45 -1.01
C SER A 40 -2.84 -4.62 0.49
N SER A 41 -3.55 -3.70 1.12
CA SER A 41 -3.90 -3.81 2.53
C SER A 41 -5.32 -3.31 2.82
N GLN A 42 -5.82 -3.63 4.01
CA GLN A 42 -7.20 -3.34 4.40
C GLN A 42 -7.30 -2.81 5.83
N GLY A 43 -8.32 -1.99 6.09
CA GLY A 43 -8.61 -1.37 7.38
C GLY A 43 -10.11 -1.10 7.58
N GLN A 44 -10.52 -0.83 8.82
CA GLN A 44 -11.89 -0.39 9.11
C GLN A 44 -12.09 1.08 8.75
N THR A 45 -11.00 1.84 8.63
CA THR A 45 -10.97 3.23 8.13
C THR A 45 -9.98 3.37 6.97
N PRO A 46 -10.05 4.44 6.17
CA PRO A 46 -9.05 4.73 5.15
C PRO A 46 -7.63 4.85 5.74
N GLU A 47 -7.48 5.51 6.89
CA GLU A 47 -6.19 5.67 7.58
C GLU A 47 -5.60 4.32 7.98
N GLU A 48 -6.40 3.43 8.57
CA GLU A 48 -5.92 2.08 8.93
C GLU A 48 -5.50 1.28 7.69
N ALA A 49 -6.23 1.42 6.58
CA ALA A 49 -5.89 0.74 5.33
C ALA A 49 -4.53 1.24 4.78
N LEU A 50 -4.28 2.55 4.82
CA LEU A 50 -3.02 3.16 4.40
C LEU A 50 -1.86 2.85 5.34
N GLU A 51 -2.07 2.89 6.66
CA GLU A 51 -1.04 2.52 7.64
C GLU A 51 -0.63 1.05 7.47
N ASN A 52 -1.60 0.16 7.31
CA ASN A 52 -1.32 -1.25 7.04
C ASN A 52 -0.68 -1.46 5.66
N LEU A 53 -1.00 -0.64 4.66
CA LEU A 53 -0.35 -0.70 3.34
C LEU A 53 1.11 -0.26 3.43
N ALA A 54 1.40 0.87 4.09
CA ALA A 54 2.75 1.38 4.27
C ALA A 54 3.66 0.35 4.95
N ALA A 55 3.17 -0.33 5.99
CA ALA A 55 3.91 -1.40 6.67
C ALA A 55 4.17 -2.61 5.74
N ALA A 56 3.20 -2.96 4.90
CA ALA A 56 3.32 -4.05 3.94
C ALA A 56 4.30 -3.72 2.80
N VAL A 57 4.24 -2.50 2.26
CA VAL A 57 5.17 -2.01 1.23
C VAL A 57 6.59 -1.94 1.78
N ALA A 58 6.81 -1.39 2.98
CA ALA A 58 8.13 -1.37 3.60
C ALA A 58 8.71 -2.79 3.79
N SER A 59 7.87 -3.75 4.17
CA SER A 59 8.28 -5.16 4.29
C SER A 59 8.59 -5.79 2.91
N TYR A 60 7.84 -5.43 1.87
CA TYR A 60 8.08 -5.88 0.50
C TYR A 60 9.39 -5.32 -0.05
N GLU A 61 9.67 -4.04 0.17
CA GLU A 61 10.92 -3.38 -0.23
C GLU A 61 12.12 -3.97 0.49
N GLU A 62 12.03 -4.23 1.81
CA GLU A 62 13.09 -4.90 2.55
C GLU A 62 13.38 -6.30 1.98
N ALA A 63 12.33 -7.08 1.68
CA ALA A 63 12.48 -8.41 1.12
C ALA A 63 13.03 -8.43 -0.32
N THR A 64 12.71 -7.42 -1.12
CA THR A 64 13.19 -7.30 -2.51
C THR A 64 14.56 -6.66 -2.61
N ALA A 65 14.94 -5.78 -1.67
CA ALA A 65 16.28 -5.20 -1.59
C ALA A 65 17.36 -6.24 -1.26
N ASP A 66 17.02 -7.28 -0.50
CA ASP A 66 17.91 -8.38 -0.12
C ASP A 66 17.94 -9.53 -1.15
N ASP A 67 17.20 -9.43 -2.26
CA ASP A 67 17.27 -10.36 -3.39
C ASP A 67 18.15 -9.77 -4.51
N PRO A 68 19.46 -10.11 -4.59
CA PRO A 68 20.30 -9.74 -5.72
C PRO A 68 19.95 -10.62 -6.93
N GLY A 69 18.69 -10.63 -7.38
CA GLY A 69 18.24 -11.37 -8.56
C GLY A 69 18.80 -12.77 -8.57
N ASP A 70 18.36 -13.57 -7.61
CA ASP A 70 18.81 -14.92 -7.35
C ASP A 70 18.92 -15.71 -8.69
N ASP A 71 20.18 -15.90 -9.12
CA ASP A 71 20.63 -16.54 -10.37
C ASP A 71 20.42 -18.05 -10.24
N TRP A 72 19.15 -18.46 -10.18
CA TRP A 72 18.75 -19.88 -10.28
C TRP A 72 18.51 -20.23 -11.75
N LEU A 73 19.63 -20.37 -12.48
CA LEU A 73 19.69 -21.08 -13.75
C LEU A 73 20.68 -22.27 -13.68
#